data_AF-A0A7Y0QXZ2-F1
#
_entry.id   AF-A0A7Y0QXZ2-F1
#
_cell.length_a   1.000
_cell.length_b   1.000
_cell.length_c   1.000
_cell.angle_alpha   90.00
_cell.angle_beta   90.00
_cell.angle_gamma   90.00
#
_symmetry.space_group_name_H-M   'P 1'
#
loop_
_entity.id
_entity.type
_entity.pdbx_description
1 polymer ?
#
loop_
_entity_poly.entity_id
_entity_poly.type
_entity_poly.pdbx_seq_one_letter_code
_entity_poly.pdbx_strand_id
1 'polypeptide(L)'
;MITTVWGNFLSTLNDLQLNRILAICFDRLSNGNRFPPSLGELMTQINQRTEAEYREAYDRFLNRAPMGRAEKWVAQNCDWDLKRARAGGELELFIKYLRDADAKERSGRLRLAEDELKALPVHSRVSVSDKVREEYRRSGERHEFSDRIDQLRAMKR
;
A
#
# COMPACT_ATOMS: atom_id res chain seq x y z
N MET A 1 16.37 -22.10 -31.96
CA MET A 1 16.26 -22.17 -30.48
C MET A 1 15.87 -20.84 -29.79
N ILE A 2 15.48 -19.78 -30.52
CA ILE A 2 15.02 -18.50 -29.93
C ILE A 2 13.49 -18.50 -29.69
N THR A 3 12.75 -19.39 -30.33
CA THR A 3 11.28 -19.47 -30.31
C THR A 3 10.68 -20.00 -29.00
N THR A 4 11.42 -20.76 -28.19
CA THR A 4 10.89 -21.38 -26.96
C THR A 4 10.72 -20.39 -25.81
N VAL A 5 11.66 -19.46 -25.61
CA VAL A 5 11.62 -18.52 -24.48
C VAL A 5 10.53 -17.45 -24.69
N TRP A 6 10.44 -16.91 -25.90
CA TRP A 6 9.38 -15.95 -26.26
C TRP A 6 7.99 -16.58 -26.20
N GLY A 7 7.83 -17.80 -26.71
CA GLY A 7 6.56 -18.52 -26.64
C GLY A 7 6.10 -18.75 -25.20
N ASN A 8 7.02 -19.14 -24.31
CA ASN A 8 6.73 -19.33 -22.88
C ASN A 8 6.41 -18.02 -22.16
N PHE A 9 7.07 -16.92 -22.51
CA PHE A 9 6.75 -15.62 -21.91
C PHE A 9 5.36 -15.15 -22.34
N LEU A 10 5.09 -15.14 -23.65
CA LEU A 10 3.82 -14.66 -24.19
C LEU A 10 2.62 -15.48 -23.70
N SER A 11 2.79 -16.79 -23.50
CA SER A 11 1.73 -17.65 -22.96
C SER A 11 1.38 -17.38 -21.49
N THR A 12 2.26 -16.71 -20.73
CA THR A 12 1.97 -16.33 -19.33
C THR A 12 1.24 -14.99 -19.21
N LEU A 13 1.04 -14.27 -20.31
CA LEU A 13 0.48 -12.92 -20.29
C LEU A 13 -1.03 -12.93 -20.46
N ASN A 14 -1.68 -11.96 -19.84
CA ASN A 14 -3.10 -11.68 -20.08
C ASN A 14 -3.30 -10.70 -21.25
N ASP A 15 -4.54 -10.59 -21.74
CA ASP A 15 -4.87 -9.73 -22.89
C ASP A 15 -4.49 -8.25 -22.67
N LEU A 16 -4.58 -7.78 -21.42
CA LEU A 16 -4.16 -6.42 -21.06
C LEU A 16 -2.65 -6.23 -21.28
N GLN A 17 -1.85 -7.20 -20.85
CA GLN A 17 -0.40 -7.20 -20.98
C GLN A 17 0.02 -7.34 -22.46
N LEU A 18 -0.70 -8.14 -23.25
CA LEU A 18 -0.47 -8.25 -24.69
C LEU A 18 -0.74 -6.91 -25.41
N ASN A 19 -1.86 -6.25 -25.09
CA ASN A 19 -2.18 -4.93 -25.64
C ASN A 19 -1.13 -3.88 -25.24
N ARG A 20 -0.58 -3.97 -24.01
CA ARG A 20 0.53 -3.11 -23.58
C ARG A 20 1.80 -3.33 -24.39
N ILE A 21 2.15 -4.57 -24.73
CA ILE A 21 3.30 -4.85 -25.60
C ILE A 21 3.14 -4.12 -26.93
N LEU A 22 1.94 -4.18 -27.53
CA LEU A 22 1.65 -3.49 -28.79
C LEU A 22 1.81 -1.98 -28.65
N ALA A 23 1.29 -1.39 -27.57
CA ALA A 23 1.43 0.04 -27.29
C ALA A 23 2.91 0.46 -27.13
N ILE A 24 3.72 -0.33 -26.41
CA ILE A 24 5.16 -0.08 -26.21
C ILE A 24 5.90 -0.12 -27.57
N CYS A 25 5.61 -1.12 -28.39
CA CYS A 25 6.21 -1.24 -29.72
C CYS A 25 5.83 -0.05 -30.62
N PHE A 26 4.57 0.37 -30.57
CA PHE A 26 4.06 1.50 -31.36
C PHE A 26 4.70 2.83 -30.93
N ASP A 27 4.83 3.07 -29.64
CA ASP A 27 5.48 4.28 -29.10
C ASP A 27 6.95 4.37 -29.53
N ARG A 28 7.70 3.26 -29.47
CA ARG A 28 9.10 3.21 -29.95
C ARG A 28 9.23 3.52 -31.44
N LEU A 29 8.35 2.95 -32.25
CA LEU A 29 8.29 3.22 -33.70
C LEU A 29 8.02 4.70 -33.96
N SER A 30 7.07 5.29 -33.22
CA SER A 30 6.72 6.71 -33.31
C SER A 30 7.87 7.63 -32.91
N ASN A 31 8.66 7.22 -31.91
CA ASN A 31 9.85 7.92 -31.44
C ASN A 31 11.11 7.67 -32.32
N GLY A 32 10.96 7.04 -33.49
CA GLY A 32 12.02 6.85 -34.47
C GLY A 32 12.94 5.64 -34.24
N ASN A 33 12.62 4.79 -33.26
CA ASN A 33 13.38 3.58 -32.98
C ASN A 33 12.81 2.41 -33.79
N ARG A 34 13.61 1.88 -34.73
CA ARG A 34 13.14 0.86 -35.70
C ARG A 34 13.14 -0.56 -35.14
N PHE A 35 13.70 -0.76 -33.96
CA PHE A 35 13.85 -2.09 -33.37
C PHE A 35 12.79 -2.35 -32.28
N PRO A 36 12.16 -3.53 -32.29
CA PRO A 36 11.27 -3.92 -31.22
C PRO A 36 12.05 -4.06 -29.90
N PRO A 37 11.37 -3.88 -28.75
CA PRO A 37 12.00 -4.04 -27.45
C PRO A 37 12.55 -5.46 -27.26
N SER A 38 13.68 -5.57 -26.55
CA SER A 38 14.23 -6.86 -26.16
C SER A 38 13.31 -7.58 -25.16
N LEU A 39 13.42 -8.90 -25.04
CA LEU A 39 12.59 -9.66 -24.08
C LEU A 39 12.77 -9.14 -22.65
N GLY A 40 14.02 -8.85 -22.26
CA GLY A 40 14.33 -8.28 -20.95
C GLY A 40 13.68 -6.91 -20.73
N GLU A 41 13.70 -6.05 -21.76
CA GLU A 41 13.00 -4.76 -21.70
C GLU A 41 11.49 -4.95 -21.54
N LEU A 42 10.87 -5.84 -22.31
CA LEU A 42 9.43 -6.11 -22.18
C LEU A 42 9.06 -6.64 -20.81
N MET A 43 9.84 -7.57 -20.25
CA MET A 43 9.58 -8.11 -18.91
C MET A 43 9.55 -7.00 -17.84
N THR A 44 10.37 -5.96 -18.00
CA THR A 44 10.38 -4.81 -17.08
C THR A 44 9.25 -3.81 -17.35
N GLN A 45 8.93 -3.55 -18.63
CA GLN A 45 8.02 -2.49 -19.05
C GLN A 45 6.55 -2.91 -19.00
N ILE A 46 6.23 -4.19 -19.19
CA ILE A 46 4.85 -4.68 -19.29
C ILE A 46 4.02 -4.45 -18.02
N ASN A 47 4.71 -4.44 -16.88
CA ASN A 47 4.13 -4.22 -15.55
C ASN A 47 4.23 -2.77 -15.08
N GLN A 48 4.82 -1.88 -15.87
CA GLN A 48 4.90 -0.45 -15.57
C GLN A 48 3.76 0.29 -16.25
N ARG A 49 3.26 1.33 -15.60
CA ARG A 49 2.35 2.28 -16.24
C ARG A 49 3.11 3.15 -17.22
N THR A 50 2.46 3.48 -18.32
CA THR A 50 2.87 4.50 -19.29
C THR A 50 2.69 5.90 -18.70
N GLU A 51 3.30 6.92 -19.31
CA GLU A 51 3.14 8.30 -18.87
C GLU A 51 1.69 8.78 -18.96
N ALA A 52 0.95 8.37 -19.99
CA ALA A 52 -0.47 8.66 -20.14
C ALA A 52 -1.28 8.08 -18.96
N GLU A 53 -1.07 6.82 -18.62
CA GLU A 53 -1.74 6.17 -17.48
C GLU A 53 -1.41 6.84 -16.13
N TYR A 54 -0.20 7.39 -15.98
CA TYR A 54 0.15 8.18 -14.79
C TYR A 54 -0.62 9.51 -14.73
N ARG A 55 -0.76 10.21 -15.87
CA ARG A 55 -1.54 11.45 -15.94
C ARG A 55 -3.02 11.20 -15.65
N GLU A 56 -3.60 10.17 -16.26
CA GLU A 56 -4.98 9.75 -15.98
C GLU A 56 -5.18 9.34 -14.51
N ALA A 57 -4.18 8.68 -13.90
CA ALA A 57 -4.21 8.36 -12.47
C ALA A 57 -4.13 9.61 -11.59
N TYR A 58 -3.36 10.62 -12.01
CA TYR A 58 -3.28 11.89 -11.32
C TYR A 58 -4.59 12.68 -11.41
N ASP A 59 -5.23 12.71 -12.58
CA ASP A 59 -6.57 13.31 -12.73
C ASP A 59 -7.60 12.61 -11.84
N ARG A 60 -7.56 11.28 -11.75
CA ARG A 60 -8.39 10.50 -10.82
C ARG A 60 -8.09 10.83 -9.36
N PHE A 61 -6.82 11.01 -9.01
CA PHE A 61 -6.42 11.44 -7.67
C PHE A 61 -6.97 12.83 -7.32
N LEU A 62 -6.85 13.81 -8.22
CA LEU A 62 -7.41 15.15 -8.03
C LEU A 62 -8.93 15.13 -7.84
N ASN A 63 -9.63 14.27 -8.59
CA ASN A 63 -11.08 14.08 -8.49
C ASN A 63 -11.50 13.21 -7.28
N ARG A 64 -10.56 12.81 -6.41
CA ARG A 64 -10.80 11.91 -5.27
C ARG A 64 -11.46 10.58 -5.64
N ALA A 65 -11.16 10.09 -6.85
CA ALA A 65 -11.65 8.83 -7.38
C ALA A 65 -10.49 7.85 -7.68
N PRO A 66 -9.63 7.51 -6.70
CA PRO A 66 -8.51 6.60 -6.92
C PRO A 66 -9.05 5.19 -7.24
N MET A 67 -8.45 4.55 -8.23
CA MET A 67 -8.81 3.20 -8.66
C MET A 67 -7.63 2.24 -8.54
N GLY A 68 -7.90 1.05 -8.00
CA GLY A 68 -6.87 0.08 -7.64
C GLY A 68 -6.24 0.34 -6.27
N ARG A 69 -5.40 -0.59 -5.81
CA ARG A 69 -4.82 -0.52 -4.46
C ARG A 69 -3.68 0.50 -4.38
N ALA A 70 -2.81 0.55 -5.37
CA ALA A 70 -1.71 1.53 -5.41
C ALA A 70 -2.20 2.99 -5.34
N GLU A 71 -3.21 3.37 -6.12
CA GLU A 71 -3.74 4.75 -6.10
C GLU A 71 -4.39 5.09 -4.76
N LYS A 72 -5.15 4.14 -4.18
CA LYS A 72 -5.72 4.30 -2.83
C LYS A 72 -4.63 4.48 -1.78
N TRP A 73 -3.53 3.74 -1.90
CA TRP A 73 -2.39 3.86 -0.99
C TRP A 73 -1.77 5.25 -1.05
N VAL A 74 -1.54 5.78 -2.25
CA VAL A 74 -1.01 7.15 -2.44
C VAL A 74 -1.97 8.18 -1.85
N ALA A 75 -3.28 8.04 -2.09
CA ALA A 75 -4.28 8.94 -1.54
C ALA A 75 -4.36 8.91 0.00
N GLN A 76 -4.09 7.77 0.63
CA GLN A 76 -4.11 7.64 2.10
C GLN A 76 -2.82 8.14 2.76
N ASN A 77 -1.66 7.85 2.16
CA ASN A 77 -0.36 8.04 2.81
C ASN A 77 0.40 9.29 2.35
N CYS A 78 0.15 9.76 1.13
CA CYS A 78 0.96 10.79 0.47
C CYS A 78 0.18 12.08 0.17
N ASP A 79 -1.13 12.13 0.45
CA ASP A 79 -1.97 13.30 0.18
C ASP A 79 -1.45 14.58 0.86
N TRP A 80 -0.96 14.47 2.09
CA TRP A 80 -0.39 15.62 2.81
C TRP A 80 0.90 16.15 2.17
N ASP A 81 1.80 15.26 1.72
CA ASP A 81 3.03 15.65 1.03
C ASP A 81 2.73 16.30 -0.31
N LEU A 82 1.77 15.74 -1.06
CA LEU A 82 1.36 16.24 -2.38
C LEU A 82 0.77 17.65 -2.30
N LYS A 83 -0.04 17.94 -1.29
CA LYS A 83 -0.58 19.30 -1.04
C LYS A 83 0.49 20.33 -0.69
N ARG A 84 1.67 19.89 -0.27
CA ARG A 84 2.80 20.75 0.11
C ARG A 84 3.92 20.75 -0.92
N ALA A 85 3.74 20.05 -2.03
CA ALA A 85 4.72 20.03 -3.09
C ALA A 85 4.93 21.45 -3.64
N ARG A 86 6.12 21.69 -4.19
CA ARG A 86 6.41 22.95 -4.87
C ARG A 86 5.42 23.12 -6.04
N ALA A 87 4.89 24.32 -6.23
CA ALA A 87 3.99 24.64 -7.34
C ALA A 87 4.58 24.14 -8.68
N GLY A 88 3.81 23.32 -9.39
CA GLY A 88 4.20 22.70 -10.66
C GLY A 88 4.95 21.36 -10.55
N GLY A 89 5.37 20.93 -9.34
CA GLY A 89 6.05 19.65 -9.10
C GLY A 89 5.15 18.53 -8.56
N GLU A 90 3.85 18.79 -8.41
CA GLU A 90 2.89 17.85 -7.82
C GLU A 90 2.76 16.56 -8.63
N LEU A 91 2.69 16.67 -9.97
CA LEU A 91 2.59 15.52 -10.86
C LEU A 91 3.83 14.63 -10.77
N GLU A 92 5.03 15.22 -10.78
CA GLU A 92 6.29 14.46 -10.68
C GLU A 92 6.39 13.72 -9.34
N LEU A 93 6.00 14.39 -8.25
CA LEU A 93 5.98 13.80 -6.92
C LEU A 93 4.91 12.69 -6.83
N PHE A 94 3.74 12.89 -7.42
CA PHE A 94 2.70 11.87 -7.51
C PHE A 94 3.17 10.64 -8.27
N ILE A 95 3.79 10.83 -9.45
CA ILE A 95 4.35 9.73 -10.25
C ILE A 95 5.37 8.94 -9.45
N LYS A 96 6.24 9.62 -8.70
CA LYS A 96 7.21 8.96 -7.82
C LYS A 96 6.52 8.08 -6.77
N TYR A 97 5.53 8.62 -6.06
CA TYR A 97 4.80 7.86 -5.04
C TYR A 97 3.99 6.71 -5.64
N LEU A 98 3.40 6.89 -6.81
CA LEU A 98 2.64 5.85 -7.48
C LEU A 98 3.53 4.72 -7.98
N ARG A 99 4.73 5.02 -8.49
CA ARG A 99 5.74 4.01 -8.85
C ARG A 99 6.16 3.16 -7.64
N ASP A 100 6.39 3.81 -6.50
CA ASP A 100 6.74 3.13 -5.26
C ASP A 100 5.57 2.27 -4.76
N ALA A 101 4.34 2.74 -4.90
CA ALA A 101 3.14 1.99 -4.55
C ALA A 101 2.95 0.76 -5.45
N ASP A 102 3.07 0.91 -6.77
CA ASP A 102 2.99 -0.20 -7.73
C ASP A 102 4.12 -1.24 -7.50
N ALA A 103 5.31 -0.82 -7.06
CA ALA A 103 6.40 -1.73 -6.67
C ALA A 103 6.08 -2.49 -5.37
N LYS A 104 5.50 -1.81 -4.37
CA LYS A 104 5.03 -2.44 -3.13
C LYS A 104 3.87 -3.42 -3.37
N GLU A 105 2.98 -3.10 -4.31
CA GLU A 105 1.87 -3.99 -4.69
C GLU A 105 2.40 -5.26 -5.34
N ARG A 106 3.32 -5.14 -6.31
CA ARG A 106 3.96 -6.28 -6.96
C ARG A 106 4.76 -7.18 -6.02
N SER A 107 5.35 -6.60 -4.97
CA SER A 107 6.08 -7.37 -3.94
C SER A 107 5.18 -7.89 -2.80
N GLY A 108 3.87 -7.64 -2.85
CA GLY A 108 2.92 -8.07 -1.81
C GLY A 108 3.07 -7.33 -0.47
N ARG A 109 3.77 -6.20 -0.46
CA ARG A 109 4.03 -5.40 0.76
C ARG A 109 3.10 -4.19 0.91
N LEU A 110 2.22 -3.95 -0.06
CA LEU A 110 1.28 -2.82 -0.03
C LEU A 110 0.11 -3.10 0.92
N ARG A 111 0.12 -2.41 2.07
CA ARG A 111 -0.94 -2.45 3.07
C ARG A 111 -1.79 -1.19 2.97
N LEU A 112 -3.11 -1.38 2.87
CA LEU A 112 -4.07 -0.28 2.96
C LEU A 112 -4.53 -0.11 4.41
N ALA A 113 -4.99 1.09 4.76
CA ALA A 113 -5.55 1.35 6.10
C ALA A 113 -6.72 0.41 6.43
N GLU A 114 -7.51 0.02 5.42
CA GLU A 114 -8.59 -0.97 5.55
C GLU A 114 -8.07 -2.36 5.95
N ASP A 115 -6.90 -2.76 5.46
CA ASP A 115 -6.30 -4.05 5.80
C ASP A 115 -5.73 -4.04 7.23
N GLU A 116 -5.21 -2.88 7.67
CA GLU A 116 -4.76 -2.69 9.06
C GLU A 116 -5.94 -2.69 10.03
N LEU A 117 -7.04 -2.02 9.69
CA LEU A 117 -8.27 -2.03 10.49
C LEU A 117 -8.87 -3.44 10.63
N LYS A 118 -8.79 -4.26 9.58
CA LYS A 118 -9.20 -5.68 9.63
C LYS A 118 -8.26 -6.54 10.48
N ALA A 119 -6.98 -6.18 10.54
CA ALA A 119 -5.98 -6.88 11.34
C ALA A 119 -6.09 -6.52 12.85
N LEU A 120 -6.76 -5.42 13.19
CA LEU A 120 -7.02 -5.08 14.58
C LEU A 120 -8.05 -6.06 15.18
N PRO A 121 -7.82 -6.56 16.41
CA PRO A 121 -8.81 -7.35 17.12
C PRO A 121 -10.12 -6.55 17.27
N VAL A 122 -11.23 -7.11 16.77
CA VAL A 122 -12.60 -6.53 16.83
C VAL A 122 -13.00 -6.14 18.26
N HIS A 123 -12.40 -6.80 19.24
CA HIS A 123 -12.51 -6.43 20.65
C HIS A 123 -11.10 -6.28 21.22
N SER A 124 -10.73 -5.07 21.64
CA SER A 124 -9.70 -4.90 22.66
C SER A 124 -10.27 -5.53 23.93
N ARG A 125 -10.06 -6.84 24.10
CA ARG A 125 -10.60 -7.63 25.22
C ARG A 125 -10.14 -7.15 26.60
N VAL A 126 -9.20 -6.19 26.63
CA VAL A 126 -8.57 -5.71 27.84
C VAL A 126 -8.55 -4.18 27.77
N SER A 127 -9.33 -3.53 28.64
CA SER A 127 -9.21 -2.10 28.90
C SER A 127 -7.82 -1.79 29.47
N VAL A 128 -7.34 -0.56 29.35
CA VAL A 128 -6.14 -0.10 30.07
C VAL A 128 -6.25 -0.39 31.57
N SER A 129 -7.46 -0.25 32.14
CA SER A 129 -7.74 -0.59 33.54
C SER A 129 -7.62 -2.08 33.84
N ASP A 130 -7.94 -2.95 32.87
CA ASP A 130 -7.84 -4.40 33.05
C ASP A 130 -6.39 -4.87 32.99
N LYS A 131 -5.55 -4.24 32.15
CA LYS A 131 -4.09 -4.49 32.15
C LYS A 131 -3.48 -4.13 33.49
N VAL A 132 -3.78 -2.94 34.01
CA VAL A 132 -3.30 -2.49 35.33
C VAL A 132 -3.80 -3.45 36.42
N ARG A 133 -5.06 -3.89 36.36
CA ARG A 133 -5.62 -4.86 37.33
C ARG A 133 -4.97 -6.24 37.22
N GLU A 134 -4.59 -6.70 36.03
CA GLU A 134 -3.87 -7.97 35.83
C GLU A 134 -2.41 -7.88 36.29
N GLU A 135 -1.71 -6.80 35.96
CA GLU A 135 -0.35 -6.51 36.43
C GLU A 135 -0.31 -6.44 37.95
N TYR A 136 -1.31 -5.78 38.56
CA TYR A 136 -1.49 -5.71 40.01
C TYR A 136 -1.73 -7.08 40.64
N ARG A 137 -2.56 -7.92 40.00
CA ARG A 137 -2.81 -9.30 40.45
C ARG A 137 -1.57 -10.18 40.34
N ARG A 138 -0.71 -9.91 39.36
CA ARG A 138 0.54 -10.64 39.12
C ARG A 138 1.67 -10.18 40.05
N SER A 139 1.73 -8.90 40.43
CA SER A 139 2.75 -8.37 41.35
C SER A 139 2.53 -8.84 42.79
N GLY A 140 1.28 -9.16 43.16
CA GLY A 140 0.94 -9.61 44.51
C GLY A 140 1.04 -8.50 45.57
N GLU A 141 1.17 -7.24 45.12
CA GLU A 141 1.25 -6.09 46.01
C GLU A 141 -0.10 -5.82 46.69
N ARG A 142 -0.05 -5.29 47.92
CA ARG A 142 -1.24 -4.87 48.67
C ARG A 142 -1.67 -3.48 48.24
N HIS A 143 -2.95 -3.32 47.90
CA HIS A 143 -3.48 -2.02 47.43
C HIS A 143 -3.32 -1.02 48.55
N GLU A 144 -3.05 0.24 48.24
CA GLU A 144 -2.90 1.31 49.23
C GLU A 144 -4.11 1.44 50.17
N PHE A 145 -5.27 0.94 49.74
CA PHE A 145 -6.52 0.94 50.51
C PHE A 145 -6.81 -0.38 51.23
N SER A 146 -5.95 -1.40 51.09
CA SER A 146 -6.18 -2.73 51.66
C SER A 146 -6.31 -2.65 53.18
N ASP A 147 -5.40 -1.92 53.83
CA ASP A 147 -5.40 -1.77 55.29
C ASP A 147 -6.66 -1.03 55.77
N ARG A 148 -7.14 -0.05 55.01
CA ARG A 148 -8.38 0.69 55.30
C ARG A 148 -9.63 -0.17 55.09
N ILE A 149 -9.64 -1.02 54.05
CA ILE A 149 -10.72 -1.97 53.78
C ILE A 149 -10.80 -3.02 54.88
N ASP A 150 -9.65 -3.53 55.34
CA ASP A 150 -9.59 -4.53 56.41
C ASP A 150 -10.01 -3.94 57.76
N GLN A 151 -9.63 -2.69 58.05
CA GLN A 151 -10.15 -1.95 59.21
C GLN A 151 -11.68 -1.79 59.17
N LEU A 152 -12.24 -1.44 58.01
CA LEU A 152 -13.70 -1.32 57.84
C LEU A 152 -14.43 -2.67 57.96
N ARG A 153 -13.81 -3.77 57.53
CA ARG A 153 -14.35 -5.12 57.70
C ARG A 153 -14.30 -5.58 59.16
N ALA A 154 -13.22 -5.25 59.86
CA ALA A 154 -13.06 -5.56 61.28
C ALA A 154 -14.07 -4.79 62.16
N MET A 155 -14.40 -3.54 61.79
CA MET A 155 -15.42 -2.74 62.48
C MET A 155 -16.87 -3.22 62.26
N LYS A 156 -17.11 -4.05 61.25
CA LYS A 156 -18.45 -4.56 60.91
C LYS A 156 -18.77 -5.93 61.52
N ARG A 157 -17.85 -6.50 62.31
CA ARG A 157 -18.06 -7.67 63.18
C ARG A 157 -18.23 -7.21 64.62
#